data_AF-A0A2C9LPR5-F1
#
_entry.id   AF-A0A2C9LPR5-F1
#
_cell.length_a   1.000
_cell.length_b   1.000
_cell.length_c   1.000
_cell.angle_alpha   90.00
_cell.angle_beta   90.00
_cell.angle_gamma   90.00
#
_symmetry.space_group_name_H-M   'P 1'
#
loop_
_entity.id
_entity.type
_entity.pdbx_description
1 polymer ?
#
loop_
_entity_poly.entity_id
_entity_poly.type
_entity_poly.pdbx_seq_one_letter_code
_entity_poly.pdbx_strand_id
1 'polypeptide(L)'
;MFSKKNIYFILILTIACDVSCELSCDGPGPEFCKSCKAGYYKPSTNFNVCTECDVGFYGVNCSKQCRCLNNELCNKTDGYCNGWKCDRGYTGLPYCQDKCPVNTFGLDCGFVCHCPVNDNCSNVQGDCSSRKCGTDWDGPGCQRRLPKLALPPRLQSATCNNITIYWDIFNTSVDIGLGPIKQYNVLYKQITTLSANGKTDWTNYISIDDLHDGRKTYIVSITSGLLQDVDYNFRVDVVGIENDKPLKSTTAGTVSAAIRNTCTVNKPTCS
;
A
#
# COMPACT_ATOMS: atom_id res chain seq x y z
N MET A 1 -61.47 -52.82 60.72
CA MET A 1 -61.79 -54.23 60.40
C MET A 1 -60.56 -54.87 59.76
N PHE A 2 -60.09 -55.96 60.35
CA PHE A 2 -58.89 -56.70 59.92
C PHE A 2 -59.06 -57.31 58.53
N SER A 3 -58.00 -57.31 57.72
CA SER A 3 -57.54 -58.54 57.08
C SER A 3 -56.06 -58.46 56.71
N LYS A 4 -55.30 -59.41 57.27
CA LYS A 4 -53.89 -59.68 57.00
C LYS A 4 -53.73 -60.28 55.60
N LYS A 5 -52.62 -59.96 54.92
CA LYS A 5 -51.75 -60.98 54.31
C LYS A 5 -50.34 -60.41 54.06
N ASN A 6 -49.43 -60.80 54.94
CA ASN A 6 -48.00 -60.88 54.65
C ASN A 6 -47.77 -62.03 53.66
N ILE A 7 -46.83 -61.89 52.71
CA ILE A 7 -45.83 -62.92 52.33
C ILE A 7 -44.90 -62.42 51.18
N TYR A 8 -43.64 -62.21 51.56
CA TYR A 8 -42.34 -62.41 50.86
C TYR A 8 -41.82 -61.44 49.77
N PHE A 9 -40.81 -60.65 50.21
CA PHE A 9 -39.48 -60.42 49.60
C PHE A 9 -39.33 -60.63 48.08
N ILE A 10 -39.10 -59.54 47.34
CA ILE A 10 -37.98 -59.44 46.40
C ILE A 10 -37.42 -58.01 46.48
N LEU A 11 -36.19 -57.92 46.98
CA LEU A 11 -35.38 -56.71 46.97
C LEU A 11 -34.90 -56.50 45.53
N ILE A 12 -35.49 -55.57 44.78
CA ILE A 12 -34.86 -55.06 43.55
C ILE A 12 -34.73 -53.56 43.71
N LEU A 13 -33.54 -53.13 44.13
CA LEU A 13 -33.03 -51.79 43.85
C LEU A 13 -33.00 -51.64 42.33
N THR A 14 -34.05 -51.10 41.72
CA THR A 14 -33.89 -50.42 40.43
C THR A 14 -33.52 -48.98 40.75
N ILE A 15 -32.22 -48.76 40.86
CA ILE A 15 -31.63 -47.42 40.79
C ILE A 15 -32.21 -46.77 39.54
N ALA A 16 -32.91 -45.65 39.72
CA ALA A 16 -33.27 -44.78 38.62
C ALA A 16 -31.97 -44.28 38.00
N CYS A 17 -31.56 -44.88 36.88
CA CYS A 17 -30.57 -44.30 36.01
C CYS A 17 -31.24 -43.16 35.25
N ASP A 18 -31.43 -42.01 35.90
CA ASP A 18 -31.49 -40.74 35.18
C ASP A 18 -30.04 -40.38 34.82
N VAL A 19 -29.50 -41.08 33.82
CA VAL A 19 -28.23 -40.67 33.21
C VAL A 19 -28.62 -39.57 32.23
N SER A 20 -28.66 -38.35 32.74
CA SER A 20 -28.79 -37.12 31.96
C SER A 20 -27.56 -37.01 31.04
N CYS A 21 -27.55 -37.77 29.95
CA CYS A 21 -26.49 -37.84 28.95
C CYS A 21 -26.62 -36.67 27.94
N GLU A 22 -26.89 -35.47 28.46
CA GLU A 22 -27.00 -34.21 27.71
C GLU A 22 -26.08 -33.12 28.29
N LEU A 23 -25.10 -33.46 29.12
CA LEU A 23 -24.17 -32.44 29.61
C LEU A 23 -23.19 -31.99 28.51
N SER A 24 -23.31 -30.73 28.14
CA SER A 24 -22.25 -29.96 27.48
C SER A 24 -21.12 -29.75 28.48
N CYS A 25 -19.88 -30.10 28.11
CA CYS A 25 -18.75 -30.06 29.04
C CYS A 25 -18.01 -28.72 29.01
N ASP A 26 -17.67 -28.21 30.20
CA ASP A 26 -17.09 -26.88 30.41
C ASP A 26 -15.54 -26.83 30.46
N GLY A 27 -14.85 -27.87 29.98
CA GLY A 27 -13.38 -27.92 30.01
C GLY A 27 -12.90 -29.35 30.27
N PRO A 28 -11.73 -29.56 30.90
CA PRO A 28 -11.23 -30.90 31.20
C PRO A 28 -12.13 -31.61 32.24
N GLY A 29 -13.18 -32.29 31.78
CA GLY A 29 -14.02 -33.21 32.54
C GLY A 29 -15.45 -33.35 31.99
N PRO A 30 -16.23 -34.41 32.33
CA PRO A 30 -15.86 -35.76 32.80
C PRO A 30 -15.64 -36.73 31.62
N GLU A 31 -15.27 -37.98 31.89
CA GLU A 31 -14.84 -39.02 30.93
C GLU A 31 -15.84 -39.42 29.81
N PHE A 32 -16.97 -38.72 29.64
CA PHE A 32 -18.07 -39.09 28.71
C PHE A 32 -18.84 -37.87 28.14
N CYS A 33 -18.18 -36.93 27.48
CA CYS A 33 -18.85 -35.81 26.81
C CYS A 33 -19.37 -36.21 25.41
N LYS A 34 -20.63 -35.89 25.05
CA LYS A 34 -21.15 -36.08 23.67
C LYS A 34 -20.59 -35.05 22.70
N SER A 35 -20.39 -33.81 23.14
CA SER A 35 -19.84 -32.69 22.39
C SER A 35 -18.98 -31.79 23.30
N CYS A 36 -18.14 -30.95 22.70
CA CYS A 36 -17.29 -29.98 23.41
C CYS A 36 -17.82 -28.56 23.22
N LYS A 37 -17.65 -27.71 24.24
CA LYS A 37 -17.96 -26.28 24.12
C LYS A 37 -16.98 -25.54 23.21
N ALA A 38 -17.32 -24.31 22.86
CA ALA A 38 -16.42 -23.44 22.08
C ALA A 38 -15.09 -23.21 22.81
N GLY A 39 -13.99 -23.29 22.08
CA GLY A 39 -12.62 -23.31 22.61
C GLY A 39 -12.06 -24.71 22.83
N TYR A 40 -12.83 -25.76 22.53
CA TYR A 40 -12.41 -27.14 22.67
C TYR A 40 -12.87 -28.01 21.49
N TYR A 41 -12.16 -29.12 21.25
CA TYR A 41 -12.47 -30.14 20.24
C TYR A 41 -12.24 -31.55 20.78
N LYS A 42 -12.77 -32.56 20.07
CA LYS A 42 -12.48 -33.98 20.31
C LYS A 42 -11.37 -34.46 19.37
N PRO A 43 -10.24 -34.95 19.88
CA PRO A 43 -9.18 -35.53 19.06
C PRO A 43 -9.60 -36.76 18.26
N SER A 44 -10.51 -37.59 18.78
CA SER A 44 -11.05 -38.76 18.05
C SER A 44 -12.44 -39.18 18.55
N THR A 45 -13.14 -40.03 17.79
CA THR A 45 -14.49 -40.53 18.11
C THR A 45 -14.56 -41.42 19.34
N ASN A 46 -13.44 -42.05 19.72
CA ASN A 46 -13.31 -42.92 20.89
C ASN A 46 -12.75 -42.16 22.11
N PHE A 47 -12.54 -40.85 21.98
CA PHE A 47 -11.97 -40.00 23.00
C PHE A 47 -13.04 -39.09 23.56
N ASN A 48 -13.35 -39.29 24.84
CA ASN A 48 -14.44 -38.58 25.51
C ASN A 48 -14.00 -37.32 26.25
N VAL A 49 -12.72 -36.96 26.14
CA VAL A 49 -12.13 -35.80 26.80
C VAL A 49 -11.98 -34.65 25.79
N CYS A 50 -12.49 -33.48 26.16
CA CYS A 50 -12.35 -32.27 25.36
C CYS A 50 -10.94 -31.69 25.51
N THR A 51 -10.28 -31.42 24.38
CA THR A 51 -8.96 -30.79 24.33
C THR A 51 -9.12 -29.34 23.89
N GLU A 52 -8.40 -28.42 24.53
CA GLU A 52 -8.45 -26.99 24.20
C GLU A 52 -7.92 -26.75 22.78
N CYS A 53 -8.42 -25.72 22.09
CA CYS A 53 -7.93 -25.38 20.75
C CYS A 53 -6.44 -25.06 20.72
N ASP A 54 -5.80 -25.47 19.62
CA ASP A 54 -4.44 -25.05 19.30
C ASP A 54 -4.38 -23.53 19.09
N VAL A 55 -3.17 -22.98 19.26
CA VAL A 55 -2.89 -21.56 18.99
C VAL A 55 -3.32 -21.22 17.56
N GLY A 56 -4.08 -20.14 17.41
CA GLY A 56 -4.56 -19.70 16.10
C GLY A 56 -5.93 -20.26 15.70
N PHE A 57 -6.62 -21.02 16.56
CA PHE A 57 -7.97 -21.52 16.32
C PHE A 57 -8.94 -21.23 17.46
N TYR A 58 -10.23 -21.10 17.12
CA TYR A 58 -11.29 -20.80 18.08
C TYR A 58 -12.65 -21.40 17.67
N GLY A 59 -13.63 -21.31 18.57
CA GLY A 59 -15.00 -21.76 18.37
C GLY A 59 -15.21 -23.24 18.67
N VAL A 60 -16.40 -23.75 18.34
CA VAL A 60 -16.74 -25.16 18.54
C VAL A 60 -15.90 -26.03 17.60
N ASN A 61 -15.30 -27.08 18.14
CA ASN A 61 -14.38 -27.97 17.44
C ASN A 61 -13.20 -27.25 16.79
N CYS A 62 -12.84 -26.05 17.27
CA CYS A 62 -11.72 -25.26 16.76
C CYS A 62 -11.79 -25.00 15.25
N SER A 63 -13.01 -24.90 14.73
CA SER A 63 -13.30 -24.82 13.29
C SER A 63 -13.00 -23.47 12.66
N LYS A 64 -12.70 -22.43 13.45
CA LYS A 64 -12.42 -21.08 12.98
C LYS A 64 -10.96 -20.70 13.24
N GLN A 65 -10.36 -19.94 12.34
CA GLN A 65 -8.98 -19.49 12.43
C GLN A 65 -8.90 -18.06 12.98
N CYS A 66 -8.03 -17.82 13.95
CA CYS A 66 -7.70 -16.49 14.46
C CYS A 66 -7.03 -15.65 13.35
N ARG A 67 -7.31 -14.34 13.35
CA ARG A 67 -6.73 -13.35 12.42
C ARG A 67 -6.20 -12.12 13.17
N CYS A 68 -5.81 -12.29 14.43
CA CYS A 68 -5.20 -11.24 15.24
C CYS A 68 -3.70 -11.14 14.94
N LEU A 69 -3.13 -9.95 15.14
CA LEU A 69 -1.70 -9.71 14.95
C LEU A 69 -0.84 -10.75 15.70
N ASN A 70 0.19 -11.27 15.02
CA ASN A 70 1.15 -12.27 15.53
C ASN A 70 0.54 -13.59 16.02
N ASN A 71 -0.73 -13.88 15.70
CA ASN A 71 -1.50 -14.96 16.33
C ASN A 71 -1.45 -14.90 17.86
N GLU A 72 -1.31 -13.71 18.46
CA GLU A 72 -1.39 -13.52 19.92
C GLU A 72 -2.82 -13.83 20.37
N LEU A 73 -3.04 -15.13 20.51
CA LEU A 73 -4.18 -15.90 20.98
C LEU A 73 -5.46 -15.09 21.01
N CYS A 74 -6.17 -15.12 19.87
CA CYS A 74 -7.58 -14.81 19.91
C CYS A 74 -8.24 -15.74 20.92
N ASN A 75 -9.18 -15.21 21.71
CA ASN A 75 -9.87 -16.01 22.71
C ASN A 75 -10.44 -17.28 22.04
N LYS A 76 -10.03 -18.45 22.54
CA LYS A 76 -10.34 -19.74 21.92
C LYS A 76 -11.85 -20.01 21.87
N THR A 77 -12.64 -19.37 22.75
CA THR A 77 -14.09 -19.51 22.77
C THR A 77 -14.77 -18.68 21.67
N ASP A 78 -14.53 -17.38 21.61
CA ASP A 78 -15.31 -16.45 20.76
C ASP A 78 -14.51 -15.80 19.62
N GLY A 79 -13.18 -15.94 19.61
CA GLY A 79 -12.29 -15.40 18.60
C GLY A 79 -11.85 -13.96 18.84
N TYR A 80 -12.09 -13.41 20.03
CA TYR A 80 -11.79 -12.03 20.36
C TYR A 80 -10.28 -11.73 20.36
N CYS A 81 -9.85 -10.68 19.67
CA CYS A 81 -8.46 -10.23 19.61
C CYS A 81 -8.10 -9.35 20.80
N ASN A 82 -7.48 -9.93 21.83
CA ASN A 82 -7.07 -9.22 23.04
C ASN A 82 -6.05 -8.10 22.80
N GLY A 83 -5.24 -8.21 21.74
CA GLY A 83 -4.26 -7.18 21.34
C GLY A 83 -4.85 -6.01 20.54
N TRP A 84 -6.17 -5.99 20.28
CA TRP A 84 -6.87 -4.94 19.52
C TRP A 84 -6.22 -4.58 18.19
N LYS A 85 -5.63 -5.56 17.50
CA LYS A 85 -5.03 -5.42 16.18
C LYS A 85 -5.25 -6.66 15.33
N CYS A 86 -5.62 -6.45 14.09
CA CYS A 86 -5.76 -7.51 13.09
C CYS A 86 -4.45 -7.81 12.37
N ASP A 87 -4.30 -9.06 11.95
CA ASP A 87 -3.17 -9.49 11.14
C ASP A 87 -3.25 -8.91 9.72
N ARG A 88 -2.17 -9.06 8.95
CA ARG A 88 -2.08 -8.52 7.59
C ARG A 88 -3.22 -9.05 6.72
N GLY A 89 -3.91 -8.13 6.05
CA GLY A 89 -5.00 -8.47 5.13
C GLY A 89 -6.36 -8.60 5.78
N TYR A 90 -6.49 -8.32 7.08
CA TYR A 90 -7.73 -8.42 7.83
C TYR A 90 -8.03 -7.15 8.65
N THR A 91 -9.32 -6.90 8.87
CA THR A 91 -9.88 -5.85 9.72
C THR A 91 -11.17 -6.34 10.38
N GLY A 92 -11.92 -5.45 11.04
CA GLY A 92 -13.17 -5.79 11.74
C GLY A 92 -12.91 -6.22 13.18
N LEU A 93 -12.24 -5.37 13.96
CA LEU A 93 -12.13 -5.56 15.40
C LEU A 93 -13.54 -5.66 16.04
N PRO A 94 -13.70 -6.52 17.07
CA PRO A 94 -12.64 -7.22 17.79
C PRO A 94 -12.28 -8.61 17.23
N TYR A 95 -12.89 -9.09 16.15
CA TYR A 95 -12.74 -10.49 15.68
C TYR A 95 -11.81 -10.67 14.49
N CYS A 96 -11.52 -9.60 13.75
CA CYS A 96 -10.60 -9.58 12.61
C CYS A 96 -10.96 -10.54 11.46
N GLN A 97 -12.25 -10.77 11.22
CA GLN A 97 -12.70 -11.76 10.22
C GLN A 97 -12.94 -11.15 8.83
N ASP A 98 -12.95 -9.83 8.73
CA ASP A 98 -13.18 -9.15 7.45
C ASP A 98 -11.85 -9.01 6.71
N LYS A 99 -11.84 -9.35 5.41
CA LYS A 99 -10.69 -9.04 4.55
C LYS A 99 -10.56 -7.52 4.40
N CYS A 100 -9.36 -7.05 4.11
CA CYS A 100 -9.19 -5.64 3.80
C CYS A 100 -10.13 -5.17 2.69
N PRO A 101 -10.75 -4.00 2.86
CA PRO A 101 -11.48 -3.33 1.79
C PRO A 101 -10.64 -3.21 0.52
N VAL A 102 -11.32 -3.12 -0.62
CA VAL A 102 -10.67 -2.91 -1.92
C VAL A 102 -9.73 -1.69 -1.84
N ASN A 103 -8.54 -1.83 -2.43
CA ASN A 103 -7.46 -0.85 -2.43
C ASN A 103 -6.75 -0.62 -1.09
N THR A 104 -7.02 -1.43 -0.07
CA THR A 104 -6.32 -1.36 1.21
C THR A 104 -5.60 -2.67 1.52
N PHE A 105 -4.50 -2.59 2.26
CA PHE A 105 -3.68 -3.76 2.55
C PHE A 105 -2.84 -3.62 3.83
N GLY A 106 -2.21 -4.73 4.19
CA GLY A 106 -1.25 -4.79 5.29
C GLY A 106 -1.91 -4.92 6.66
N LEU A 107 -1.17 -4.55 7.70
CA LEU A 107 -1.63 -4.64 9.09
C LEU A 107 -2.82 -3.73 9.31
N ASP A 108 -3.91 -4.29 9.83
CA ASP A 108 -5.18 -3.59 10.08
C ASP A 108 -5.67 -2.78 8.87
N CYS A 109 -5.29 -3.21 7.65
CA CYS A 109 -5.61 -2.54 6.40
C CYS A 109 -5.19 -1.05 6.35
N GLY A 110 -4.15 -0.68 7.11
CA GLY A 110 -3.71 0.69 7.30
C GLY A 110 -3.00 1.32 6.09
N PHE A 111 -2.71 0.55 5.04
CA PHE A 111 -2.08 1.06 3.83
C PHE A 111 -3.06 1.09 2.66
N VAL A 112 -2.95 2.13 1.83
CA VAL A 112 -3.69 2.26 0.57
C VAL A 112 -2.75 1.96 -0.59
N CYS A 113 -3.18 1.10 -1.50
CA CYS A 113 -2.46 0.82 -2.75
C CYS A 113 -3.02 1.67 -3.89
N HIS A 114 -2.16 2.05 -4.84
CA HIS A 114 -2.53 2.87 -6.00
C HIS A 114 -2.22 2.15 -7.29
N CYS A 115 -2.98 1.08 -7.56
CA CYS A 115 -2.89 0.30 -8.78
C CYS A 115 -3.51 1.04 -9.99
N PRO A 116 -3.19 0.63 -11.22
CA PRO A 116 -3.87 1.11 -12.42
C PRO A 116 -5.38 0.92 -12.36
N VAL A 117 -6.10 1.67 -13.19
CA VAL A 117 -7.57 1.53 -13.30
C VAL A 117 -7.93 0.09 -13.65
N ASN A 118 -8.91 -0.47 -12.93
CA ASN A 118 -9.36 -1.87 -13.02
C ASN A 118 -8.35 -2.92 -12.55
N ASP A 119 -7.37 -2.56 -11.72
CA ASP A 119 -6.47 -3.49 -11.05
C ASP A 119 -6.64 -3.36 -9.53
N ASN A 120 -6.76 -4.51 -8.84
CA ASN A 120 -6.90 -4.58 -7.39
C ASN A 120 -5.60 -5.10 -6.80
N CYS A 121 -5.17 -4.54 -5.68
CA CYS A 121 -4.03 -5.06 -4.94
C CYS A 121 -4.38 -6.25 -4.04
N SER A 122 -3.37 -7.06 -3.76
CA SER A 122 -3.38 -8.04 -2.67
C SER A 122 -3.69 -7.36 -1.33
N ASN A 123 -4.67 -7.88 -0.58
CA ASN A 123 -4.98 -7.38 0.76
C ASN A 123 -3.82 -7.57 1.75
N VAL A 124 -2.91 -8.52 1.52
CA VAL A 124 -1.81 -8.81 2.45
C VAL A 124 -0.58 -7.95 2.14
N GLN A 125 -0.19 -7.87 0.86
CA GLN A 125 1.09 -7.28 0.44
C GLN A 125 0.94 -5.95 -0.32
N GLY A 126 -0.25 -5.65 -0.82
CA GLY A 126 -0.53 -4.43 -1.58
C GLY A 126 -0.06 -4.48 -3.03
N ASP A 127 0.57 -5.56 -3.47
CA ASP A 127 1.04 -5.70 -4.84
C ASP A 127 -0.13 -5.75 -5.83
N CYS A 128 -0.01 -4.98 -6.89
CA CYS A 128 -0.98 -4.93 -7.98
C CYS A 128 -0.85 -6.18 -8.85
N SER A 129 -1.97 -6.71 -9.35
CA SER A 129 -1.97 -7.94 -10.16
C SER A 129 -1.16 -7.76 -11.46
N SER A 130 -1.16 -6.55 -12.02
CA SER A 130 -0.36 -6.18 -13.20
C SER A 130 1.14 -5.98 -12.91
N ARG A 131 1.55 -5.98 -11.63
CA ARG A 131 2.88 -5.59 -11.15
C ARG A 131 3.33 -4.19 -11.61
N LYS A 132 2.36 -3.31 -11.86
CA LYS A 132 2.59 -1.91 -12.23
C LYS A 132 1.82 -1.02 -11.27
N CYS A 133 2.40 0.12 -10.92
CA CYS A 133 1.71 1.15 -10.17
C CYS A 133 1.01 2.14 -11.10
N GLY A 134 -0.02 2.79 -10.55
CA GLY A 134 -0.67 3.92 -11.18
C GLY A 134 0.30 5.09 -11.42
N THR A 135 -0.15 6.07 -12.19
CA THR A 135 0.63 7.28 -12.47
C THR A 135 1.04 7.98 -11.17
N ASP A 136 2.31 8.40 -11.08
CA ASP A 136 2.90 9.08 -9.92
C ASP A 136 3.02 8.20 -8.64
N TRP A 137 2.87 6.87 -8.75
CA TRP A 137 3.05 5.93 -7.64
C TRP A 137 4.12 4.87 -7.91
N ASP A 138 4.70 4.36 -6.81
CA ASP A 138 5.76 3.34 -6.80
C ASP A 138 5.78 2.58 -5.47
N GLY A 139 6.70 1.62 -5.34
CA GLY A 139 6.87 0.77 -4.17
C GLY A 139 6.20 -0.59 -4.32
N PRO A 140 6.54 -1.57 -3.46
CA PRO A 140 6.04 -2.94 -3.59
C PRO A 140 4.51 -3.08 -3.60
N GLY A 141 3.81 -2.20 -2.88
CA GLY A 141 2.35 -2.13 -2.85
C GLY A 141 1.76 -0.86 -3.46
N CYS A 142 2.53 -0.16 -4.30
CA CYS A 142 2.14 1.13 -4.90
C CYS A 142 1.66 2.16 -3.86
N GLN A 143 2.29 2.15 -2.69
CA GLN A 143 1.96 2.98 -1.54
C GLN A 143 2.80 4.25 -1.47
N ARG A 144 3.87 4.34 -2.28
CA ARG A 144 4.79 5.48 -2.26
C ARG A 144 4.47 6.43 -3.41
N ARG A 145 4.09 7.66 -3.06
CA ARG A 145 3.88 8.73 -4.04
C ARG A 145 5.23 9.27 -4.49
N LEU A 146 5.49 9.25 -5.79
CA LEU A 146 6.74 9.71 -6.37
C LEU A 146 6.91 11.22 -6.20
N PRO A 147 8.13 11.71 -5.93
CA PRO A 147 8.39 13.15 -5.80
C PRO A 147 8.16 13.84 -7.13
N LYS A 148 7.40 14.94 -7.14
CA LYS A 148 7.00 15.72 -8.31
C LYS A 148 6.81 17.19 -7.93
N LEU A 149 7.41 18.11 -8.68
CA LEU A 149 7.19 19.54 -8.46
C LEU A 149 5.71 19.90 -8.67
N ALA A 150 5.20 20.85 -7.91
CA ALA A 150 3.85 21.38 -8.05
C ALA A 150 3.70 22.26 -9.30
N LEU A 151 4.79 22.91 -9.71
CA LEU A 151 4.82 23.84 -10.83
C LEU A 151 5.80 23.38 -11.92
N PRO A 152 5.47 23.61 -13.21
CA PRO A 152 6.42 23.41 -14.30
C PRO A 152 7.61 24.38 -14.18
N PRO A 153 8.73 24.11 -14.89
CA PRO A 153 9.80 25.10 -14.99
C PRO A 153 9.29 26.40 -15.61
N ARG A 154 9.94 27.51 -15.28
CA ARG A 154 9.60 28.85 -15.77
C ARG A 154 10.66 29.34 -16.75
N LEU A 155 10.23 30.11 -17.74
CA LEU A 155 11.15 30.78 -18.65
C LEU A 155 11.76 32.00 -17.94
N GLN A 156 13.08 32.07 -17.89
CA GLN A 156 13.81 33.25 -17.41
C GLN A 156 14.14 34.19 -18.56
N SER A 157 14.68 33.65 -19.67
CA SER A 157 15.00 34.42 -20.87
C SER A 157 15.08 33.52 -22.10
N ALA A 158 14.82 34.09 -23.27
CA ALA A 158 15.11 33.48 -24.56
C ALA A 158 15.91 34.50 -25.38
N THR A 159 17.17 34.18 -25.65
CA THR A 159 18.08 35.00 -26.46
C THR A 159 18.31 34.34 -27.82
N CYS A 160 19.18 34.94 -28.61
CA CYS A 160 19.54 34.49 -29.95
C CYS A 160 20.31 33.16 -29.95
N ASN A 161 20.95 32.83 -28.82
CA ASN A 161 21.86 31.69 -28.74
C ASN A 161 21.53 30.74 -27.58
N ASN A 162 20.65 31.15 -26.67
CA ASN A 162 20.31 30.34 -25.52
C ASN A 162 18.88 30.57 -25.02
N ILE A 163 18.35 29.55 -24.37
CA ILE A 163 17.09 29.62 -23.62
C ILE A 163 17.42 29.30 -22.17
N THR A 164 17.07 30.19 -21.26
CA THR A 164 17.30 30.01 -19.82
C THR A 164 15.98 29.71 -19.12
N ILE A 165 15.91 28.57 -18.45
CA ILE A 165 14.78 28.17 -17.61
C ILE A 165 15.22 28.04 -16.16
N TYR A 166 14.26 28.16 -15.25
CA TYR A 166 14.50 28.01 -13.82
C TYR A 166 13.33 27.32 -13.11
N TRP A 167 13.60 26.69 -11.98
CA TRP A 167 12.60 26.06 -11.12
C TRP A 167 13.01 26.16 -9.66
N ASP A 168 12.02 26.05 -8.78
CA ASP A 168 12.24 26.01 -7.33
C ASP A 168 12.70 24.60 -6.92
N ILE A 169 13.57 24.50 -5.92
CA ILE A 169 13.98 23.22 -5.35
C ILE A 169 12.77 22.50 -4.75
N PHE A 170 12.78 21.17 -4.81
CA PHE A 170 11.71 20.36 -4.22
C PHE A 170 11.52 20.65 -2.72
N ASN A 171 10.29 20.93 -2.34
CA ASN A 171 9.87 21.22 -0.98
C ASN A 171 8.64 20.36 -0.64
N THR A 172 8.79 19.45 0.32
CA THR A 172 7.72 18.55 0.78
C THR A 172 6.46 19.25 1.31
N SER A 173 6.54 20.55 1.62
CA SER A 173 5.39 21.35 2.06
C SER A 173 4.51 21.87 0.91
N VAL A 174 5.05 21.88 -0.32
CA VAL A 174 4.39 22.46 -1.50
C VAL A 174 4.26 21.43 -2.62
N ASP A 175 5.31 20.65 -2.82
CA ASP A 175 5.43 19.67 -3.88
C ASP A 175 4.79 18.33 -3.50
N ILE A 176 4.66 17.47 -4.50
CA ILE A 176 3.98 16.18 -4.38
C ILE A 176 4.97 15.09 -4.05
N GLY A 177 4.58 14.17 -3.16
CA GLY A 177 5.38 13.01 -2.80
C GLY A 177 6.40 13.33 -1.72
N LEU A 178 7.19 12.33 -1.36
CA LEU A 178 8.23 12.49 -0.35
C LEU A 178 9.60 12.35 -1.02
N GLY A 179 10.54 13.22 -0.62
CA GLY A 179 11.95 13.07 -0.95
C GLY A 179 12.61 11.93 -0.15
N PRO A 180 13.94 11.76 -0.22
CA PRO A 180 14.92 12.69 -0.79
C PRO A 180 14.96 12.69 -2.32
N ILE A 181 15.38 13.83 -2.89
CA ILE A 181 15.59 13.98 -4.33
C ILE A 181 17.01 13.57 -4.66
N LYS A 182 17.16 12.77 -5.73
CA LYS A 182 18.45 12.39 -6.28
C LYS A 182 18.97 13.44 -7.24
N GLN A 183 18.15 13.76 -8.23
CA GLN A 183 18.54 14.60 -9.35
C GLN A 183 17.32 15.19 -10.08
N TYR A 184 17.59 16.24 -10.85
CA TYR A 184 16.68 16.86 -11.80
C TYR A 184 17.20 16.62 -13.22
N ASN A 185 16.34 16.12 -14.10
CA ASN A 185 16.66 15.95 -15.51
C ASN A 185 16.00 17.08 -16.31
N VAL A 186 16.78 17.85 -17.05
CA VAL A 186 16.27 18.91 -17.94
C VAL A 186 16.12 18.34 -19.33
N LEU A 187 14.89 18.33 -19.86
CA LEU A 187 14.60 17.78 -21.18
C LEU A 187 13.92 18.82 -22.08
N TYR A 188 14.10 18.64 -23.38
CA TYR A 188 13.45 19.45 -24.40
C TYR A 188 12.97 18.62 -25.59
N LYS A 189 11.94 19.10 -26.29
CA LYS A 189 11.47 18.51 -27.57
C LYS A 189 10.90 19.59 -28.49
N GLN A 190 10.91 19.35 -29.80
CA GLN A 190 10.32 20.29 -30.77
C GLN A 190 8.79 20.24 -30.71
N ILE A 191 8.15 21.39 -30.96
CA ILE A 191 6.71 21.49 -31.16
C ILE A 191 6.41 21.23 -32.64
N THR A 192 5.75 20.12 -32.93
CA THR A 192 5.60 19.53 -34.27
C THR A 192 4.82 20.34 -35.29
N THR A 193 4.02 21.32 -34.88
CA THR A 193 3.23 22.13 -35.81
C THR A 193 4.07 23.06 -36.69
N LEU A 194 5.39 23.14 -36.48
CA LEU A 194 6.29 24.10 -37.13
C LEU A 194 7.63 23.52 -37.62
N SER A 195 7.85 22.19 -37.57
CA SER A 195 9.14 21.58 -37.94
C SER A 195 8.98 20.46 -38.97
N ALA A 196 9.55 20.65 -40.16
CA ALA A 196 9.61 19.65 -41.23
C ALA A 196 10.51 18.44 -40.91
N ASN A 197 11.30 18.49 -39.81
CA ASN A 197 12.35 17.51 -39.49
C ASN A 197 12.16 16.75 -38.16
N GLY A 198 10.94 16.74 -37.60
CA GLY A 198 10.41 15.58 -36.87
C GLY A 198 11.08 15.07 -35.57
N LYS A 199 11.82 15.86 -34.78
CA LYS A 199 12.32 15.37 -33.47
C LYS A 199 11.26 15.55 -32.36
N THR A 200 10.32 14.62 -32.31
CA THR A 200 9.14 14.64 -31.41
C THR A 200 9.42 14.06 -30.01
N ASP A 201 10.52 13.33 -29.87
CA ASP A 201 10.92 12.70 -28.62
C ASP A 201 11.69 13.65 -27.70
N TRP A 202 11.55 13.42 -26.40
CA TRP A 202 12.27 14.15 -25.38
C TRP A 202 13.78 13.88 -25.46
N THR A 203 14.57 14.93 -25.57
CA THR A 203 16.03 14.88 -25.49
C THR A 203 16.47 15.36 -24.11
N ASN A 204 17.26 14.56 -23.38
CA ASN A 204 17.87 14.98 -22.13
C ASN A 204 19.05 15.93 -22.41
N TYR A 205 18.97 17.16 -21.89
CA TYR A 205 20.03 18.15 -22.00
C TYR A 205 21.08 17.98 -20.90
N ILE A 206 20.64 17.90 -19.64
CA ILE A 206 21.51 17.73 -18.48
C ILE A 206 20.77 17.04 -17.34
N SER A 207 21.51 16.28 -16.54
CA SER A 207 21.07 15.73 -15.26
C SER A 207 21.87 16.39 -14.14
N ILE A 208 21.18 16.95 -13.15
CA ILE A 208 21.78 17.73 -12.06
C ILE A 208 21.45 17.03 -10.75
N ASP A 209 22.45 16.54 -10.05
CA ASP A 209 22.28 15.94 -8.72
C ASP A 209 21.82 17.00 -7.70
N ASP A 210 20.88 16.61 -6.83
CA ASP A 210 20.49 17.42 -5.68
C ASP A 210 21.52 17.23 -4.57
N LEU A 211 22.34 18.26 -4.37
CA LEU A 211 23.44 18.23 -3.39
C LEU A 211 23.00 18.65 -1.99
N HIS A 212 21.71 19.02 -1.80
CA HIS A 212 21.18 19.52 -0.53
C HIS A 212 22.01 20.66 0.08
N ASP A 213 22.56 21.53 -0.78
CA ASP A 213 23.51 22.58 -0.41
C ASP A 213 22.83 23.91 0.01
N GLY A 214 21.52 23.88 0.27
CA GLY A 214 20.74 25.04 0.69
C GLY A 214 20.31 25.97 -0.44
N ARG A 215 20.56 25.63 -1.71
CA ARG A 215 19.97 26.34 -2.86
C ARG A 215 18.44 26.33 -2.77
N LYS A 216 17.82 27.44 -3.20
CA LYS A 216 16.36 27.57 -3.29
C LYS A 216 15.83 27.35 -4.70
N THR A 217 16.67 27.58 -5.71
CA THR A 217 16.30 27.52 -7.12
C THR A 217 17.44 26.97 -7.96
N TYR A 218 17.09 26.38 -9.10
CA TYR A 218 18.03 26.01 -10.15
C TYR A 218 17.76 26.86 -11.39
N ILE A 219 18.84 27.27 -12.06
CA ILE A 219 18.80 28.05 -13.30
C ILE A 219 19.70 27.34 -14.31
N VAL A 220 19.16 27.07 -15.50
CA VAL A 220 19.88 26.36 -16.58
C VAL A 220 19.72 27.12 -17.89
N SER A 221 20.84 27.49 -18.49
CA SER A 221 20.92 28.09 -19.82
C SER A 221 21.27 27.03 -20.86
N ILE A 222 20.32 26.73 -21.75
CA ILE A 222 20.44 25.75 -22.82
C ILE A 222 21.03 26.45 -24.04
N THR A 223 22.26 26.11 -24.39
CA THR A 223 23.09 26.81 -25.41
C THR A 223 23.35 25.99 -26.67
N SER A 224 22.93 24.72 -26.69
CA SER A 224 23.22 23.78 -27.79
C SER A 224 22.03 22.87 -28.07
N GLY A 225 21.99 22.27 -29.25
CA GLY A 225 20.92 21.36 -29.66
C GLY A 225 19.58 22.03 -29.99
N LEU A 226 19.56 23.37 -30.05
CA LEU A 226 18.42 24.20 -30.43
C LEU A 226 18.61 24.75 -31.84
N LEU A 227 17.53 24.75 -32.62
CA LEU A 227 17.48 25.33 -33.96
C LEU A 227 16.77 26.69 -33.89
N GLN A 228 17.15 27.58 -34.81
CA GLN A 228 16.55 28.89 -34.94
C GLN A 228 15.16 28.79 -35.58
N ASP A 229 14.25 29.67 -35.16
CA ASP A 229 12.83 29.72 -35.54
C ASP A 229 12.07 28.41 -35.34
N VAL A 230 12.53 27.57 -34.41
CA VAL A 230 11.84 26.36 -33.97
C VAL A 230 11.33 26.57 -32.55
N ASP A 231 10.04 26.29 -32.35
CA ASP A 231 9.40 26.28 -31.04
C ASP A 231 9.68 24.96 -30.31
N TYR A 232 10.07 25.06 -29.04
CA TYR A 232 10.41 23.93 -28.18
C TYR A 232 9.57 23.92 -26.92
N ASN A 233 9.28 22.71 -26.42
CA ASN A 233 8.83 22.50 -25.05
C ASN A 233 9.99 22.03 -24.19
N PHE A 234 10.10 22.60 -23.00
CA PHE A 234 11.09 22.27 -21.98
C PHE A 234 10.37 21.74 -20.74
N ARG A 235 10.96 20.75 -20.08
CA ARG A 235 10.47 20.24 -18.80
C ARG A 235 11.61 19.87 -17.88
N VAL A 236 11.29 19.77 -16.60
CA VAL A 236 12.19 19.25 -15.58
C VAL A 236 11.52 18.02 -14.98
N ASP A 237 12.21 16.89 -15.11
CA ASP A 237 11.77 15.65 -14.48
C ASP A 237 12.51 15.46 -13.15
N VAL A 238 11.76 15.17 -12.08
CA VAL A 238 12.31 14.92 -10.75
C VAL A 238 12.54 13.44 -10.56
N VAL A 239 13.71 13.08 -10.03
CA VAL A 239 14.07 11.70 -9.69
C VAL A 239 14.36 11.65 -8.19
N GLY A 240 13.54 10.92 -7.43
CA GLY A 240 13.84 10.63 -6.03
C GLY A 240 14.81 9.46 -5.86
N ILE A 241 15.17 9.16 -4.62
CA ILE A 241 16.01 8.01 -4.26
C ILE A 241 15.45 7.27 -3.05
N GLU A 242 15.55 5.96 -3.06
CA GLU A 242 15.21 5.10 -1.93
C GLU A 242 16.22 3.94 -1.88
N ASN A 243 16.86 3.72 -0.73
CA ASN A 243 17.88 2.68 -0.55
C ASN A 243 18.92 2.67 -1.70
N ASP A 244 19.47 3.85 -1.99
CA ASP A 244 20.44 4.13 -3.07
C ASP A 244 19.95 3.87 -4.51
N LYS A 245 18.68 3.51 -4.70
CA LYS A 245 18.09 3.26 -6.01
C LYS A 245 17.30 4.46 -6.51
N PRO A 246 17.55 4.93 -7.75
CA PRO A 246 16.76 6.00 -8.34
C PRO A 246 15.32 5.54 -8.56
N LEU A 247 14.38 6.41 -8.23
CA LEU A 247 12.96 6.19 -8.44
C LEU A 247 12.58 6.52 -9.89
N LYS A 248 11.38 6.08 -10.30
CA LYS A 248 10.80 6.53 -11.57
C LYS A 248 10.67 8.05 -11.57
N SER A 249 11.04 8.68 -12.68
CA SER A 249 10.94 10.13 -12.82
C SER A 249 9.49 10.60 -12.97
N THR A 250 9.21 11.81 -12.48
CA THR A 250 7.92 12.48 -12.64
C THR A 250 8.10 13.86 -13.27
N THR A 251 7.04 14.42 -13.83
CA THR A 251 7.09 15.73 -14.47
C THR A 251 5.93 16.61 -14.04
N ALA A 252 6.20 17.88 -13.79
CA ALA A 252 5.22 18.89 -13.37
C ALA A 252 4.55 19.64 -14.53
N GLY A 253 5.00 19.39 -15.76
CA GLY A 253 4.51 20.07 -16.96
C GLY A 253 5.66 20.66 -17.78
N THR A 254 5.33 21.58 -18.68
CA THR A 254 6.27 22.13 -19.65
C THR A 254 6.19 23.65 -19.73
N VAL A 255 7.29 24.28 -20.14
CA VAL A 255 7.32 25.68 -20.63
C VAL A 255 7.76 25.71 -22.08
N SER A 256 7.20 26.60 -22.87
CA SER A 256 7.50 26.73 -24.30
C SER A 256 8.37 27.95 -24.56
N ALA A 257 9.37 27.82 -25.45
CA ALA A 257 10.21 28.93 -25.90
C ALA A 257 10.85 28.62 -27.26
N ALA A 258 11.31 29.67 -27.95
CA ALA A 258 11.97 29.57 -29.24
C ALA A 258 13.14 30.56 -29.33
N ILE A 259 14.16 30.20 -30.10
CA ILE A 259 15.20 31.12 -30.54
C ILE A 259 14.70 31.78 -31.83
N ARG A 260 14.59 33.10 -31.87
CA ARG A 260 14.05 33.83 -33.04
C ARG A 260 15.15 34.54 -33.83
N ASN A 261 14.99 34.61 -35.15
CA ASN A 261 15.90 35.28 -36.08
C ASN A 261 15.92 36.82 -36.00
N THR A 262 14.94 37.46 -35.36
CA THR A 262 14.84 38.93 -35.23
C THR A 262 15.84 39.54 -34.24
N CYS A 263 16.82 38.76 -33.82
CA CYS A 263 18.01 39.20 -33.15
C CYS A 263 18.90 40.04 -34.08
N THR A 264 18.49 41.26 -34.42
CA THR A 264 19.44 42.25 -34.93
C THR A 264 20.44 42.50 -33.83
N VAL A 265 21.63 41.92 -33.98
CA VAL A 265 22.83 42.36 -33.28
C VAL A 265 22.93 43.85 -33.60
N ASN A 266 22.60 44.71 -32.65
CA ASN A 266 22.95 46.11 -32.73
C ASN A 266 24.48 46.14 -32.79
N LYS A 267 25.00 46.12 -34.02
CA LYS A 267 26.40 46.31 -34.30
C LYS A 267 26.72 47.69 -33.72
N PRO A 268 27.65 47.81 -32.76
CA PRO A 268 28.02 49.13 -32.27
C PRO A 268 28.49 49.94 -33.48
N THR A 269 27.78 51.01 -33.80
CA THR A 269 28.24 52.01 -34.75
C THR A 269 29.47 52.65 -34.13
N CYS A 270 30.65 52.27 -34.61
CA CYS A 270 31.86 53.04 -34.32
C CYS A 270 31.61 54.46 -34.83
N SER A 271 31.61 55.41 -33.89
CA SER A 271 31.57 56.85 -34.15
C SER A 271 32.99 57.38 -34.25
#